data_AF-A0A953H919-F1
#
_entry.id   AF-A0A953H919-F1
#
_cell.length_a   1.000
_cell.length_b   1.000
_cell.length_c   1.000
_cell.angle_alpha   90.00
_cell.angle_beta   90.00
_cell.angle_gamma   90.00
#
_symmetry.space_group_name_H-M   'P 1'
#
loop_
_entity.id
_entity.type
_entity.pdbx_description
1 polymer ?
#
loop_
_entity_poly.entity_id
_entity_poly.type
_entity_poly.pdbx_seq_one_letter_code
_entity_poly.pdbx_strand_id
1 'polypeptide(L)'
;MNSATISFEAFISVLSILSGTLIAVLTIFYSNRNTKKQITTSKLEELYQLLQRFSQKYYKIQELSYLADGYLERKDSLSKFYEDRDRVISASERKSIENDLGRLELLIVCYTKEPIKKELLNLKRLINSFFAYSTTGWSIDREVYYKNGFPHLLEFYKRTEILKGKLEKAIQS
;
A
#
# COMPACT_ATOMS: atom_id res chain seq x y z
N MET A 1 37.26 11.58 -61.25
CA MET A 1 37.56 10.87 -59.99
C MET A 1 36.66 11.33 -58.83
N ASN A 2 35.38 11.68 -59.06
CA ASN A 2 34.51 12.29 -58.02
C ASN A 2 33.35 11.41 -57.54
N SER A 3 33.07 10.28 -58.19
CA SER A 3 31.90 9.44 -57.85
C SER A 3 32.13 8.56 -56.61
N ALA A 4 33.35 8.05 -56.39
CA ALA A 4 33.66 7.17 -55.28
C ALA A 4 33.73 7.91 -53.92
N THR A 5 34.23 9.14 -53.90
CA THR A 5 34.31 9.99 -52.70
C THR A 5 32.93 10.40 -52.19
N ILE A 6 32.01 10.76 -53.09
CA ILE A 6 30.61 11.09 -52.74
C ILE A 6 29.91 9.88 -52.09
N SER A 7 30.20 8.66 -52.54
CA SER A 7 29.61 7.43 -51.96
C SER A 7 30.11 7.12 -50.56
N PHE A 8 31.38 7.43 -50.27
CA PHE A 8 31.99 7.20 -48.95
C PHE A 8 31.52 8.24 -47.92
N GLU A 9 31.45 9.52 -48.29
CA GLU A 9 30.91 10.56 -47.41
C GLU A 9 29.42 10.35 -47.08
N ALA A 10 28.65 9.90 -48.08
CA ALA A 10 27.25 9.50 -47.87
C ALA A 10 27.15 8.31 -46.91
N PHE A 11 28.01 7.30 -47.05
CA PHE A 11 28.06 6.15 -46.14
C PHE A 11 28.39 6.55 -44.70
N ILE A 12 29.40 7.40 -44.48
CA ILE A 12 29.77 7.89 -43.15
C ILE A 12 28.65 8.75 -42.53
N SER A 13 27.97 9.56 -43.33
CA SER A 13 26.80 10.34 -42.86
C SER A 13 25.65 9.45 -42.42
N VAL A 14 25.31 8.42 -43.21
CA VAL A 14 24.28 7.43 -42.84
C VAL A 14 24.65 6.68 -41.57
N LEU A 15 25.92 6.26 -41.43
CA LEU A 15 26.42 5.60 -40.22
C LEU A 15 26.33 6.51 -38.98
N SER A 16 26.61 7.80 -39.15
CA SER A 16 26.52 8.82 -38.09
C SER A 16 25.07 9.06 -37.66
N ILE A 17 24.13 9.10 -38.61
CA ILE A 17 22.70 9.24 -38.34
C ILE A 17 22.17 8.00 -37.61
N LEU A 18 22.54 6.79 -38.05
CA LEU A 18 22.10 5.54 -37.42
C LEU A 18 22.63 5.40 -35.99
N SER A 19 23.91 5.72 -35.77
CA SER A 19 24.50 5.70 -34.42
C SER A 19 23.89 6.75 -33.49
N GLY A 20 23.66 7.97 -33.98
CA GLY A 20 22.95 9.01 -33.24
C GLY A 20 21.52 8.60 -32.84
N THR A 21 20.79 7.99 -33.77
CA THR A 21 19.43 7.49 -33.51
C THR A 21 19.43 6.36 -32.47
N LEU A 22 20.38 5.43 -32.56
CA LEU A 22 20.51 4.33 -31.59
C LEU A 22 20.79 4.87 -30.18
N ILE A 23 21.70 5.84 -30.04
CA ILE A 23 22.01 6.48 -28.75
C ILE A 23 20.78 7.22 -28.20
N ALA A 24 20.03 7.92 -29.04
CA ALA A 24 18.80 8.59 -28.62
C ALA A 24 17.75 7.59 -28.10
N VAL A 25 17.53 6.48 -28.82
CA VAL A 25 16.62 5.40 -28.39
C VAL A 25 17.07 4.80 -27.06
N LEU A 26 18.36 4.49 -26.92
CA LEU A 26 18.92 3.96 -25.68
C LEU A 26 18.74 4.96 -24.52
N THR A 27 19.00 6.24 -24.76
CA THR A 27 18.85 7.29 -23.74
C THR A 27 17.41 7.41 -23.27
N ILE A 28 16.44 7.42 -24.19
CA ILE A 28 15.02 7.43 -23.86
C ILE A 28 14.63 6.17 -23.07
N PHE A 29 15.12 5.00 -23.49
CA PHE A 29 14.86 3.74 -22.81
C PHE A 29 15.39 3.72 -21.37
N TYR A 30 16.65 4.12 -21.17
CA TYR A 30 17.26 4.20 -19.84
C TYR A 30 16.62 5.27 -18.96
N SER A 31 16.29 6.43 -19.53
CA SER A 31 15.58 7.50 -18.83
C SER A 31 14.21 7.01 -18.33
N ASN A 32 13.41 6.41 -19.21
CA ASN A 32 12.10 5.84 -18.85
C ASN A 32 12.23 4.74 -17.79
N ARG A 33 13.25 3.89 -17.88
CA ARG A 33 13.51 2.84 -16.90
C ARG A 33 13.85 3.43 -15.53
N ASN A 34 14.67 4.48 -15.49
CA ASN A 34 15.01 5.18 -14.24
C ASN A 34 13.80 5.88 -13.64
N THR A 35 13.00 6.58 -14.44
CA THR A 35 11.74 7.19 -13.99
C THR A 35 10.77 6.15 -13.42
N LYS A 36 10.62 5.01 -14.11
CA LYS A 36 9.76 3.91 -13.63
C LYS A 36 10.25 3.33 -12.30
N LYS A 37 11.57 3.15 -12.15
CA LYS A 37 12.16 2.69 -10.88
C LYS A 37 11.89 3.71 -9.76
N GLN A 38 12.14 4.99 -10.01
CA GLN A 38 11.89 6.06 -9.04
C GLN A 38 10.43 6.15 -8.59
N ILE A 39 9.48 6.06 -9.53
CA ILE A 39 8.04 6.03 -9.20
C ILE A 39 7.72 4.81 -8.34
N THR A 40 8.24 3.63 -8.71
CA THR A 40 7.99 2.40 -7.97
C THR A 40 8.53 2.51 -6.54
N THR A 41 9.77 2.96 -6.38
CA THR A 41 10.41 3.20 -5.07
C THR A 41 9.57 4.16 -4.22
N SER A 42 9.21 5.32 -4.76
CA SER A 42 8.37 6.30 -4.05
C SER A 42 7.02 5.72 -3.60
N LYS A 43 6.41 4.86 -4.42
CA LYS A 43 5.11 4.24 -4.10
C LYS A 43 5.26 3.13 -3.06
N LEU A 44 6.38 2.43 -3.02
CA LEU A 44 6.70 1.46 -1.97
C LEU A 44 7.03 2.16 -0.64
N GLU A 45 7.70 3.31 -0.66
CA GLU A 45 7.91 4.15 0.52
C GLU A 45 6.58 4.68 1.08
N GLU A 46 5.68 5.13 0.19
CA GLU A 46 4.32 5.55 0.57
C GLU A 46 3.54 4.41 1.24
N LEU A 47 3.66 3.18 0.70
CA LEU A 47 3.07 1.98 1.27
C LEU A 47 3.65 1.67 2.66
N TYR A 48 4.98 1.78 2.81
CA TYR A 48 5.65 1.61 4.09
C TYR A 48 5.12 2.61 5.14
N GLN A 49 5.01 3.88 4.78
CA GLN A 49 4.49 4.92 5.66
C GLN A 49 3.03 4.66 6.06
N LEU A 50 2.19 4.17 5.14
CA LEU A 50 0.82 3.77 5.46
C LEU A 50 0.77 2.65 6.50
N LEU A 51 1.59 1.61 6.37
CA LEU A 51 1.67 0.53 7.36
C LEU A 51 2.10 1.04 8.74
N GLN A 52 3.03 2.00 8.77
CA GLN A 52 3.45 2.64 10.02
C GLN A 52 2.30 3.43 10.66
N ARG A 53 1.56 4.22 9.87
CA ARG A 53 0.39 4.97 10.36
C ARG A 53 -0.69 4.03 10.91
N PHE A 54 -0.95 2.91 10.23
CA PHE A 54 -1.91 1.91 10.73
C PHE A 54 -1.45 1.28 12.05
N SER A 55 -0.16 1.01 12.20
CA SER A 55 0.39 0.48 13.45
C SER A 55 0.18 1.41 14.63
N GLN A 56 0.29 2.72 14.42
CA GLN A 56 -0.01 3.72 15.45
C GLN A 56 -1.51 3.81 15.75
N LYS A 57 -2.37 3.71 14.73
CA LYS A 57 -3.82 3.76 14.87
C LYS A 57 -4.42 2.47 15.46
N TYR A 58 -3.70 1.34 15.39
CA TYR A 58 -4.22 0.03 15.79
C TYR A 58 -4.64 -0.02 17.26
N TYR A 59 -3.89 0.63 18.16
CA TYR A 59 -4.24 0.73 19.57
C TYR A 59 -5.62 1.37 19.79
N LYS A 60 -5.89 2.49 19.09
CA LYS A 60 -7.19 3.17 19.17
C LYS A 60 -8.33 2.31 18.62
N ILE A 61 -8.08 1.58 17.52
CA ILE A 61 -9.07 0.65 16.96
C ILE A 61 -9.36 -0.48 17.96
N GLN A 62 -8.33 -0.97 18.67
CA GLN A 62 -8.50 -1.98 19.70
C GLN A 62 -9.33 -1.48 20.88
N GLU A 63 -9.13 -0.25 21.33
CA GLU A 63 -9.98 0.37 22.36
C GLU A 63 -11.45 0.44 21.94
N LEU A 64 -11.72 0.85 20.70
CA LEU A 64 -13.06 0.86 20.12
C LEU A 64 -13.67 -0.54 20.01
N SER A 65 -12.87 -1.58 19.79
CA SER A 65 -13.38 -2.96 19.75
C SER A 65 -13.89 -3.43 21.11
N TYR A 66 -13.22 -3.06 22.20
CA TYR A 66 -13.70 -3.35 23.55
C TYR A 66 -14.97 -2.59 23.88
N LEU A 67 -15.08 -1.35 23.39
CA LEU A 67 -16.33 -0.59 23.47
C LEU A 67 -17.45 -1.37 22.76
N ALA A 68 -17.24 -1.78 21.51
CA ALA A 68 -18.22 -2.56 20.75
C ALA A 68 -18.63 -3.86 21.46
N ASP A 69 -17.67 -4.63 21.97
CA ASP A 69 -17.93 -5.86 22.74
C ASP A 69 -18.83 -5.58 23.96
N GLY A 70 -18.51 -4.54 24.74
CA GLY A 70 -19.30 -4.19 25.92
C GLY A 70 -20.74 -3.77 25.60
N TYR A 71 -20.97 -3.15 24.45
CA TYR A 71 -22.32 -2.80 23.98
C TYR A 71 -23.13 -4.03 23.52
N LEU A 72 -22.47 -4.99 22.85
CA LEU A 72 -23.08 -6.25 22.43
C LEU A 72 -23.47 -7.11 23.64
N GLU A 73 -22.60 -7.20 24.64
CA GLU A 73 -22.86 -7.98 25.86
C GLU A 73 -24.02 -7.41 26.70
N ARG A 74 -24.08 -6.08 26.84
CA ARG A 74 -25.14 -5.41 27.60
C ARG A 74 -26.47 -5.29 26.85
N LYS A 75 -26.49 -5.60 25.54
CA LYS A 75 -27.64 -5.37 24.63
C LYS A 75 -28.10 -3.91 24.66
N ASP A 76 -27.14 -2.99 24.78
CA ASP A 76 -27.37 -1.55 24.78
C ASP A 76 -27.78 -1.06 23.38
N SER A 77 -28.36 0.14 23.29
CA SER A 77 -28.79 0.69 22.00
C SER A 77 -27.60 1.04 21.10
N LEU A 78 -27.72 0.74 19.80
CA LEU A 78 -26.73 1.11 18.78
C LEU A 78 -26.50 2.63 18.71
N SER A 79 -27.52 3.44 19.02
CA SER A 79 -27.39 4.90 19.05
C SER A 79 -26.35 5.34 20.08
N LYS A 80 -26.41 4.78 21.29
CA LYS A 80 -25.49 5.13 22.37
C LYS A 80 -24.06 4.66 22.07
N PHE A 81 -23.92 3.50 21.43
CA PHE A 81 -22.63 3.03 20.90
C PHE A 81 -22.03 4.04 19.90
N TYR A 82 -22.82 4.54 18.96
CA TYR A 82 -22.34 5.50 17.97
C TYR A 82 -21.96 6.85 18.58
N GLU A 83 -22.69 7.33 19.58
CA GLU A 83 -22.33 8.52 20.34
C GLU A 83 -20.96 8.38 21.04
N ASP A 84 -20.74 7.27 21.74
CA ASP A 84 -19.46 7.03 22.43
C ASP A 84 -18.32 6.77 21.45
N ARG A 85 -18.56 6.03 20.37
CA ARG A 85 -17.59 5.87 19.27
C ARG A 85 -17.16 7.23 18.73
N ASP A 86 -18.10 8.13 18.47
CA ASP A 86 -17.81 9.43 17.85
C ASP A 86 -17.07 10.39 18.79
N ARG A 87 -17.06 10.11 20.11
CA ARG A 87 -16.19 10.78 21.09
C ARG A 87 -14.74 10.27 21.04
N VAL A 88 -14.55 9.00 20.71
CA VAL A 88 -13.21 8.36 20.65
C VAL A 88 -12.57 8.55 19.28
N ILE A 89 -13.34 8.40 18.20
CA ILE A 89 -12.91 8.60 16.82
C ILE A 89 -13.92 9.43 16.05
N SER A 90 -13.49 10.62 15.63
CA SER A 90 -14.36 11.52 14.89
C SER A 90 -14.74 10.95 13.52
N ALA A 91 -15.84 11.44 12.95
CA ALA A 91 -16.23 11.07 11.58
C ALA A 91 -15.13 11.40 10.54
N SER A 92 -14.38 12.48 10.73
CA SER A 92 -13.28 12.84 9.82
C SER A 92 -12.10 11.87 9.92
N GLU A 93 -11.74 11.44 11.13
CA GLU A 93 -10.71 10.42 11.35
C GLU A 93 -11.11 9.08 10.76
N ARG A 94 -12.39 8.67 10.92
CA ARG A 94 -12.91 7.44 10.30
C ARG A 94 -12.78 7.50 8.77
N LYS A 95 -13.22 8.59 8.16
CA LYS A 95 -13.07 8.81 6.71
C LYS A 95 -11.60 8.82 6.27
N SER A 96 -10.70 9.38 7.09
CA SER A 96 -9.26 9.32 6.82
C SER A 96 -8.72 7.89 6.85
N ILE A 97 -9.17 7.05 7.78
CA ILE A 97 -8.78 5.63 7.85
C ILE A 97 -9.31 4.85 6.65
N GLU A 98 -10.55 5.08 6.24
CA GLU A 98 -11.14 4.46 5.03
C GLU A 98 -10.35 4.83 3.77
N ASN A 99 -9.99 6.11 3.63
CA ASN A 99 -9.14 6.57 2.54
C ASN A 99 -7.75 5.94 2.57
N ASP A 100 -7.12 5.86 3.75
CA ASP A 100 -5.83 5.18 3.94
C ASP A 100 -5.93 3.70 3.53
N LEU A 101 -7.04 3.02 3.86
CA LEU A 101 -7.27 1.61 3.50
C LEU A 101 -7.45 1.40 2.00
N GLY A 102 -8.21 2.28 1.34
CA GLY A 102 -8.35 2.27 -0.12
C GLY A 102 -7.02 2.56 -0.81
N ARG A 103 -6.24 3.52 -0.29
CA ARG A 103 -4.92 3.82 -0.82
C ARG A 103 -3.94 2.66 -0.63
N LEU A 104 -3.98 2.00 0.53
CA LEU A 104 -3.18 0.83 0.84
C LEU A 104 -3.42 -0.28 -0.19
N GLU A 105 -4.69 -0.60 -0.49
CA GLU A 105 -5.05 -1.60 -1.49
C GLU A 105 -4.50 -1.28 -2.88
N LEU A 106 -4.67 -0.04 -3.34
CA LEU A 106 -4.14 0.39 -4.64
C LEU A 106 -2.62 0.23 -4.71
N LEU A 107 -1.90 0.63 -3.67
CA LEU A 107 -0.44 0.52 -3.63
C LEU A 107 0.02 -0.94 -3.63
N ILE A 108 -0.64 -1.80 -2.85
CA ILE A 108 -0.36 -3.23 -2.82
C ILE A 108 -0.57 -3.84 -4.21
N VAL A 109 -1.73 -3.60 -4.83
CA VAL A 109 -2.09 -4.23 -6.09
C VAL A 109 -1.16 -3.82 -7.23
N CYS A 110 -0.80 -2.54 -7.31
CA CYS A 110 -0.08 -1.97 -8.45
C CYS A 110 1.44 -2.04 -8.32
N TYR A 111 2.00 -1.97 -7.10
CA TYR A 111 3.44 -1.77 -6.90
C TYR A 111 4.14 -2.91 -6.18
N THR A 112 3.40 -3.88 -5.65
CA THR A 112 4.01 -5.06 -5.00
C THR A 112 3.87 -6.31 -5.86
N LYS A 113 4.77 -7.26 -5.64
CA LYS A 113 4.80 -8.56 -6.32
C LYS A 113 4.61 -9.69 -5.32
N GLU A 114 4.24 -10.86 -5.82
CA GLU A 114 4.21 -12.07 -5.00
C GLU A 114 5.62 -12.41 -4.49
N PRO A 115 5.74 -12.98 -3.26
CA PRO A 115 4.67 -13.33 -2.32
C PRO A 115 4.22 -12.18 -1.39
N ILE A 116 4.94 -11.05 -1.39
CA ILE A 116 4.70 -9.92 -0.47
C ILE A 116 3.28 -9.37 -0.65
N LYS A 117 2.81 -9.30 -1.91
CA LYS A 117 1.47 -8.84 -2.26
C LYS A 117 0.38 -9.59 -1.48
N LYS A 118 0.39 -10.92 -1.50
CA LYS A 118 -0.60 -11.74 -0.79
C LYS A 118 -0.60 -11.47 0.72
N GLU A 119 0.57 -11.37 1.34
CA GLU A 119 0.67 -11.12 2.77
C GLU A 119 0.16 -9.71 3.15
N LEU A 120 0.45 -8.70 2.32
CA LEU A 120 -0.06 -7.35 2.50
C LEU A 120 -1.57 -7.27 2.31
N LEU A 121 -2.14 -8.00 1.35
CA LEU A 121 -3.59 -8.09 1.17
C LEU A 121 -4.26 -8.75 2.38
N ASN A 122 -3.65 -9.79 2.96
CA ASN A 122 -4.13 -10.42 4.18
C ASN A 122 -4.09 -9.45 5.38
N LEU A 123 -3.00 -8.68 5.52
CA LEU A 123 -2.91 -7.64 6.55
C LEU A 123 -3.96 -6.54 6.33
N LYS A 124 -4.15 -6.06 5.09
CA LYS A 124 -5.18 -5.09 4.75
C LYS A 124 -6.56 -5.60 5.11
N ARG A 125 -6.84 -6.86 4.80
CA ARG A 125 -8.10 -7.51 5.19
C ARG A 125 -8.28 -7.43 6.70
N LEU A 126 -7.29 -7.87 7.47
CA LEU A 126 -7.33 -7.80 8.94
C LEU A 126 -7.68 -6.39 9.44
N ILE A 127 -6.96 -5.37 8.98
CA ILE A 127 -7.18 -3.99 9.43
C ILE A 127 -8.60 -3.53 9.05
N ASN A 128 -9.04 -3.82 7.82
CA ASN A 128 -10.37 -3.46 7.34
C ASN A 128 -11.48 -4.14 8.15
N SER A 129 -11.36 -5.45 8.38
CA SER A 129 -12.32 -6.21 9.17
C SER A 129 -12.40 -5.71 10.61
N PHE A 130 -11.24 -5.39 11.20
CA PHE A 130 -11.16 -4.90 12.57
C PHE A 130 -11.72 -3.49 12.71
N PHE A 131 -11.41 -2.61 11.77
CA PHE A 131 -11.94 -1.25 11.73
C PHE A 131 -13.46 -1.23 11.52
N ALA A 132 -13.98 -2.04 10.59
CA ALA A 132 -15.42 -2.20 10.38
C ALA A 132 -16.13 -2.69 11.65
N TYR A 133 -15.58 -3.72 12.29
CA TYR A 133 -16.11 -4.23 13.55
C TYR A 133 -16.15 -3.15 14.64
N SER A 134 -15.02 -2.48 14.85
CA SER A 134 -14.85 -1.52 15.95
C SER A 134 -15.69 -0.24 15.76
N THR A 135 -16.13 0.06 14.53
CA THR A 135 -16.92 1.26 14.23
C THR A 135 -18.40 1.00 14.05
N THR A 136 -18.80 -0.24 13.76
CA THR A 136 -20.20 -0.62 13.49
C THR A 136 -20.76 -1.65 14.45
N GLY A 137 -19.91 -2.29 15.27
CA GLY A 137 -20.27 -3.41 16.12
C GLY A 137 -20.38 -4.75 15.38
N TRP A 138 -20.11 -4.78 14.07
CA TRP A 138 -20.23 -6.01 13.29
C TRP A 138 -19.28 -6.04 12.07
N SER A 139 -18.91 -7.24 11.62
CA SER A 139 -18.13 -7.45 10.41
C SER A 139 -18.27 -8.88 9.92
N ILE A 140 -18.64 -9.09 8.65
CA ILE A 140 -18.70 -10.43 8.02
C ILE A 140 -17.36 -11.15 8.19
N ASP A 141 -16.26 -10.44 7.97
CA ASP A 141 -14.94 -11.04 8.06
C ASP A 141 -14.57 -11.45 9.49
N ARG A 142 -15.12 -10.78 10.52
CA ARG A 142 -14.97 -11.26 11.91
C ARG A 142 -15.61 -12.63 12.05
N GLU A 143 -16.86 -12.76 11.61
CA GLU A 143 -17.62 -14.00 11.69
C GLU A 143 -17.00 -15.15 10.89
N VAL A 144 -16.31 -14.85 9.79
CA VAL A 144 -15.73 -15.88 8.92
C VAL A 144 -14.27 -16.20 9.26
N TYR A 145 -13.43 -15.19 9.48
CA TYR A 145 -11.97 -15.34 9.57
C TYR A 145 -11.40 -15.06 10.96
N TYR A 146 -12.12 -14.34 11.82
CA TYR A 146 -11.63 -13.91 13.14
C TYR A 146 -12.61 -14.27 14.26
N LYS A 147 -13.19 -15.48 14.20
CA LYS A 147 -14.14 -16.00 15.20
C LYS A 147 -13.59 -16.00 16.62
N ASN A 148 -12.27 -16.23 16.75
CA ASN A 148 -11.57 -16.25 18.03
C ASN A 148 -11.06 -14.85 18.45
N GLY A 149 -11.55 -13.79 17.82
CA GLY A 149 -11.09 -12.43 18.02
C GLY A 149 -9.98 -12.00 17.06
N PHE A 150 -9.66 -10.71 17.13
CA PHE A 150 -8.59 -10.10 16.36
C PHE A 150 -7.23 -10.29 17.08
N PRO A 151 -6.11 -10.28 16.34
CA PRO A 151 -4.78 -10.34 16.93
C PRO A 151 -4.55 -9.22 17.95
N HIS A 152 -3.85 -9.53 19.03
CA HIS A 152 -3.44 -8.49 19.97
C HIS A 152 -2.39 -7.54 19.35
N LEU A 153 -2.25 -6.34 19.91
CA LEU A 153 -1.35 -5.29 19.41
C LEU A 153 0.07 -5.80 19.12
N LEU A 154 0.67 -6.60 20.02
CA LEU A 154 2.03 -7.12 19.83
C LEU A 154 2.12 -8.05 18.60
N GLU A 155 1.10 -8.89 18.40
CA GLU A 155 1.06 -9.80 17.26
C GLU A 155 0.85 -9.01 15.96
N PHE A 156 -0.06 -8.04 15.97
CA PHE A 156 -0.25 -7.12 14.85
C PHE A 156 1.06 -6.40 14.50
N TYR A 157 1.72 -5.80 15.49
CA TYR A 157 3.00 -5.10 15.32
C TYR A 157 4.07 -6.03 14.75
N LYS A 158 4.21 -7.25 15.28
CA LYS A 158 5.17 -8.22 14.74
C LYS A 158 4.89 -8.54 13.27
N ARG A 159 3.62 -8.72 12.89
CA ARG A 159 3.22 -8.96 11.49
C ARG A 159 3.54 -7.75 10.61
N THR A 160 3.30 -6.52 11.08
CA THR A 160 3.61 -5.31 10.32
C THR A 160 5.11 -5.08 10.18
N GLU A 161 5.92 -5.30 11.22
CA GLU A 161 7.39 -5.20 11.15
C GLU A 161 7.99 -6.17 10.13
N ILE A 162 7.54 -7.43 10.10
CA ILE A 162 8.01 -8.41 9.12
C ILE A 162 7.73 -7.91 7.68
N LEU A 163 6.54 -7.35 7.45
CA LEU A 163 6.15 -6.84 6.14
C LEU A 163 6.91 -5.58 5.75
N LYS A 164 7.15 -4.68 6.70
CA LYS A 164 8.00 -3.50 6.52
C LYS A 164 9.43 -3.89 6.13
N GLY A 165 10.04 -4.86 6.81
CA GLY A 165 11.36 -5.36 6.43
C GLY A 165 11.41 -6.01 5.05
N LYS A 166 10.32 -6.65 4.61
CA LYS A 166 10.19 -7.16 3.23
C LYS A 166 10.07 -6.02 2.21
N LEU A 167 9.35 -4.96 2.53
CA LEU A 167 9.23 -3.77 1.70
C LEU A 167 10.54 -2.99 1.58
N GLU A 168 11.29 -2.84 2.66
CA GLU A 168 12.61 -2.21 2.65
C GLU A 168 13.58 -2.92 1.69
N LYS A 169 13.59 -4.25 1.71
CA LYS A 169 14.37 -5.05 0.75
C LYS A 169 13.90 -4.84 -0.69
N ALA A 170 12.60 -4.73 -0.92
CA ALA A 170 12.04 -4.47 -2.24
C ALA A 170 12.31 -3.04 -2.76
N ILE A 171 12.47 -2.07 -1.84
CA ILE A 171 12.85 -0.69 -2.17
C ILE A 171 14.33 -0.63 -2.60
N GLN A 172 15.19 -1.44 -1.96
CA GLN A 172 16.63 -1.47 -2.22
C GLN A 172 17.04 -2.23 -3.50
N SER A 173 16.17 -3.10 -4.04
CA SER A 173 16.40 -3.85 -5.29
C SER A 173 16.21 -2.99 -6.54
#